data_AF-A0A2T4WIJ1-F1
#
_entry.id   AF-A0A2T4WIJ1-F1
#
_cell.length_a   1.000
_cell.length_b   1.000
_cell.length_c   1.000
_cell.angle_alpha   90.00
_cell.angle_beta   90.00
_cell.angle_gamma   90.00
#
_symmetry.space_group_name_H-M   'P 1'
#
loop_
_entity.id
_entity.type
_entity.pdbx_description
1 polymer ?
#
loop_
_entity_poly.entity_id
_entity_poly.type
_entity_poly.pdbx_seq_one_letter_code
_entity_poly.pdbx_strand_id
1 'polypeptide(L)'
;QGTIHAWAEIGLTYGRILMEDDRHMLKGGVTLKYLQGAGSAFFNAPTISGQYDASANTLTTSGNLSYGLSQVDFNTDDIDYKNLTAGFGADIGFAYQWNEQTQNVVNDSIGVNYTAYKLKIGASITDIGSINYKEGEITQYDLNNTVDADIFDEEDTEQTLEDNYNGVTTPTSAKIKLPTAFNLLVDYRIKNKLYASLSGSFSLIKNNTETANSIINTVTIAPRLETKWFSIYSPVSFRQYGDLSWGAGFRFGPLMVGSGSVLTNLLSDTSKTTDVYVGLKVPIYRKFQKKISKL
;
A
#
# COMPACT_ATOMS: atom_id res chain seq x y z
N GLN A 1 -3.57 9.82 15.42
CA GLN A 1 -2.17 9.45 15.15
C GLN A 1 -1.86 9.60 13.68
N GLY A 2 -0.60 9.85 13.34
CA GLY A 2 -0.10 9.85 11.97
C GLY A 2 1.41 9.71 11.96
N THR A 3 1.95 9.15 10.89
CA THR A 3 3.38 9.03 10.65
C THR A 3 3.67 9.44 9.21
N ILE A 4 4.67 10.27 9.00
CA ILE A 4 5.25 10.55 7.70
C ILE A 4 6.66 9.97 7.77
N HIS A 5 7.04 9.15 6.79
CA HIS A 5 8.36 8.51 6.77
C HIS A 5 8.91 8.56 5.35
N ALA A 6 10.10 9.11 5.21
CA ALA A 6 10.85 9.18 3.96
C ALA A 6 12.02 8.19 4.01
N TRP A 7 12.04 7.24 3.08
CA TRP A 7 13.13 6.29 2.93
C TRP A 7 13.29 5.84 1.47
N ALA A 8 14.49 5.36 1.15
CA ALA A 8 14.79 4.62 -0.06
C ALA A 8 15.03 3.13 0.28
N GLU A 9 14.80 2.25 -0.69
CA GLU A 9 15.07 0.82 -0.53
C GLU A 9 15.80 0.22 -1.75
N ILE A 10 16.67 -0.75 -1.46
CA ILE A 10 17.28 -1.63 -2.46
C ILE A 10 16.96 -3.07 -2.05
N GLY A 11 16.30 -3.80 -2.94
CA GLY A 11 15.86 -5.17 -2.69
C GLY A 11 16.60 -6.21 -3.54
N LEU A 12 16.92 -7.36 -2.94
CA LEU A 12 17.32 -8.57 -3.64
C LEU A 12 16.23 -9.63 -3.49
N THR A 13 15.68 -10.07 -4.61
CA THR A 13 14.60 -11.07 -4.65
C THR A 13 15.09 -12.40 -5.19
N TYR A 14 14.75 -13.49 -4.50
CA TYR A 14 14.91 -14.85 -4.99
C TYR A 14 13.57 -15.55 -5.01
N GLY A 15 13.22 -16.16 -6.15
CA GLY A 15 12.00 -16.93 -6.32
C GLY A 15 12.28 -18.25 -7.01
N ARG A 16 11.57 -19.30 -6.60
CA ARG A 16 11.68 -20.63 -7.22
C ARG A 16 10.36 -21.36 -7.26
N ILE A 17 10.28 -22.33 -8.17
CA ILE A 17 9.23 -23.35 -8.17
C ILE A 17 9.56 -24.33 -7.02
N LEU A 18 8.62 -24.49 -6.10
CA LEU A 18 8.74 -25.37 -4.93
C LEU A 18 8.17 -26.76 -5.21
N MET A 19 7.12 -26.82 -6.02
CA MET A 19 6.45 -28.04 -6.45
C MET A 19 5.89 -27.80 -7.84
N GLU A 20 6.07 -28.77 -8.73
CA GLU A 20 5.50 -28.74 -10.06
C GLU A 20 5.11 -30.15 -10.46
N ASP A 21 3.82 -30.32 -10.68
CA ASP A 21 3.19 -31.51 -11.23
C ASP A 21 2.45 -31.13 -12.51
N ASP A 22 1.97 -32.15 -13.22
CA ASP A 22 1.19 -32.03 -14.45
C ASP A 22 0.09 -30.95 -14.42
N ARG A 23 -0.56 -30.73 -13.27
CA ARG A 23 -1.67 -29.76 -13.13
C ARG A 23 -1.45 -28.71 -12.05
N HIS A 24 -0.43 -28.86 -11.21
CA HIS A 24 -0.27 -28.05 -10.00
C HIS A 24 1.12 -27.43 -9.99
N MET A 25 1.20 -26.16 -9.64
CA MET A 25 2.47 -25.45 -9.54
C MET A 25 2.44 -24.55 -8.32
N LEU A 26 3.40 -24.74 -7.43
CA LEU A 26 3.63 -23.90 -6.25
C LEU A 26 4.95 -23.16 -6.43
N LYS A 27 4.92 -21.85 -6.26
CA LYS A 27 6.09 -20.97 -6.26
C LYS A 27 6.22 -20.30 -4.92
N GLY A 28 7.45 -20.10 -4.49
CA GLY A 28 7.79 -19.30 -3.33
C GLY A 28 8.80 -18.23 -3.72
N GLY A 29 8.73 -17.08 -3.06
CA GLY A 29 9.67 -15.99 -3.22
C GLY A 29 9.95 -15.30 -1.90
N VAL A 30 11.18 -14.82 -1.78
CA VAL A 30 11.63 -13.99 -0.66
C VAL A 30 12.38 -12.79 -1.23
N THR A 31 12.19 -11.63 -0.63
CA THR A 31 12.96 -10.41 -0.90
C THR A 31 13.65 -9.99 0.38
N LEU A 32 14.94 -9.70 0.33
CA LEU A 32 15.66 -9.00 1.39
C LEU A 32 15.88 -7.56 0.96
N LYS A 33 15.56 -6.62 1.83
CA LYS A 33 15.62 -5.18 1.56
C LYS A 33 16.65 -4.52 2.48
N TYR A 34 17.51 -3.70 1.89
CA TYR A 34 18.31 -2.72 2.60
C TYR A 34 17.61 -1.36 2.49
N LEU A 35 17.40 -0.70 3.62
CA LEU A 35 16.65 0.54 3.72
C LEU A 35 17.59 1.69 4.07
N GLN A 36 17.36 2.85 3.47
CA GLN A 36 18.02 4.10 3.80
C GLN A 36 16.96 5.14 4.16
N GLY A 37 16.80 5.40 5.44
CA GLY A 37 15.84 6.35 5.98
C GLY A 37 16.38 7.77 5.99
N ALA A 38 15.67 8.69 5.36
CA ALA A 38 15.95 10.13 5.41
C ALA A 38 15.36 10.77 6.68
N GLY A 39 14.23 10.24 7.16
CA GLY A 39 13.65 10.67 8.43
C GLY A 39 12.15 10.50 8.45
N SER A 40 11.56 10.75 9.61
CA SER A 40 10.15 10.57 9.91
C SER A 40 9.70 11.58 10.94
N ALA A 41 8.49 12.09 10.75
CA ALA A 41 7.72 12.80 11.76
C ALA A 41 6.52 11.94 12.13
N PHE A 42 6.15 11.90 13.41
CA PHE A 42 4.98 11.17 13.88
C PHE A 42 4.30 11.92 15.01
N PHE A 43 2.99 11.72 15.11
CA PHE A 43 2.22 12.27 16.21
C PHE A 43 1.20 11.26 16.72
N ASN A 44 0.91 11.34 18.01
CA ASN A 44 -0.20 10.64 18.63
C ASN A 44 -0.96 11.54 19.59
N ALA A 45 -2.28 11.43 19.51
CA ALA A 45 -3.25 12.18 20.27
C ALA A 45 -4.37 11.22 20.67
N PRO A 46 -4.11 10.32 21.66
CA PRO A 46 -5.05 9.25 21.99
C PRO A 46 -6.36 9.78 22.59
N THR A 47 -6.30 10.91 23.30
CA THR A 47 -7.45 11.59 23.89
C THR A 47 -7.23 13.09 23.76
N ILE A 48 -8.00 13.75 22.89
CA ILE A 48 -8.12 15.20 22.81
C ILE A 48 -9.60 15.53 22.87
N SER A 49 -9.98 16.50 23.68
CA SER A 49 -11.31 17.11 23.63
C SER A 49 -11.19 18.63 23.70
N GLY A 50 -12.13 19.31 23.06
CA GLY A 50 -12.19 20.77 23.02
C GLY A 50 -13.62 21.24 23.24
N GLN A 51 -13.80 22.29 24.04
CA GLN A 51 -15.07 22.99 24.22
C GLN A 51 -14.90 24.45 23.78
N TYR A 52 -15.62 24.83 22.74
CA TYR A 52 -15.61 26.18 22.20
C TYR A 52 -16.73 27.02 22.82
N ASP A 53 -16.38 28.17 23.37
CA ASP A 53 -17.31 29.19 23.85
C ASP A 53 -17.32 30.38 22.88
N ALA A 54 -18.38 30.45 22.07
CA ALA A 54 -18.56 31.52 21.08
C ALA A 54 -18.78 32.91 21.70
N SER A 55 -19.18 33.00 22.98
CA SER A 55 -19.41 34.28 23.64
C SER A 55 -18.11 34.92 24.11
N ALA A 56 -17.15 34.10 24.53
CA ALA A 56 -15.83 34.50 24.98
C ALA A 56 -14.74 34.38 23.90
N ASN A 57 -15.07 33.77 22.75
CA ASN A 57 -14.11 33.36 21.72
C ASN A 57 -12.96 32.50 22.24
N THR A 58 -13.27 31.55 23.14
CA THR A 58 -12.25 30.71 23.77
C THR A 58 -12.43 29.25 23.44
N LEU A 59 -11.31 28.53 23.34
CA LEU A 59 -11.26 27.08 23.22
C LEU A 59 -10.63 26.50 24.48
N THR A 60 -11.41 25.74 25.25
CA THR A 60 -10.88 24.95 26.37
C THR A 60 -10.56 23.56 25.87
N THR A 61 -9.27 23.20 25.88
CA THR A 61 -8.79 21.89 25.45
C THR A 61 -8.44 21.02 26.65
N SER A 62 -8.50 19.71 26.47
CA SER A 62 -7.96 18.74 27.42
C SER A 62 -7.42 17.50 26.72
N GLY A 63 -6.38 16.92 27.30
CA GLY A 63 -5.74 15.72 26.77
C GLY A 63 -4.23 15.85 26.61
N ASN A 64 -3.66 14.95 25.82
CA ASN A 64 -2.22 14.90 25.58
C ASN A 64 -1.94 14.72 24.09
N LEU A 65 -0.94 15.44 23.60
CA LEU A 65 -0.38 15.29 22.26
C LEU A 65 1.09 14.91 22.40
N SER A 66 1.49 13.85 21.73
CA SER A 66 2.89 13.49 21.54
C SER A 66 3.24 13.75 20.08
N TYR A 67 4.27 14.55 19.86
CA TYR A 67 4.89 14.78 18.56
C TYR A 67 6.32 14.25 18.61
N GLY A 68 6.80 13.63 17.55
CA GLY A 68 8.12 13.05 17.54
C GLY A 68 8.77 13.14 16.18
N LEU A 69 10.06 13.44 16.21
CA LEU A 69 10.92 13.47 15.06
C LEU A 69 11.93 12.33 15.18
N SER A 70 12.20 11.66 14.06
CA SER A 70 13.21 10.60 14.04
C SER A 70 14.64 11.15 14.05
N GLN A 71 14.80 12.41 13.66
CA GLN A 71 16.04 13.18 13.67
C GLN A 71 15.65 14.62 14.00
N VAL A 72 16.41 15.31 14.86
CA VAL A 72 16.11 16.68 15.31
C VAL A 72 15.89 17.65 14.13
N ASP A 73 16.71 17.56 13.09
CA ASP A 73 16.63 18.46 11.93
C ASP A 73 15.71 17.94 10.81
N PHE A 74 14.83 16.96 11.08
CA PHE A 74 13.95 16.43 10.03
C PHE A 74 12.84 17.42 9.68
N ASN A 75 12.88 17.95 8.46
CA ASN A 75 11.85 18.80 7.90
C ASN A 75 11.06 18.04 6.82
N THR A 76 9.73 18.06 6.90
CA THR A 76 8.84 17.42 5.92
C THR A 76 8.77 18.14 4.57
N ASP A 77 9.06 19.44 4.55
CA ASP A 77 9.01 20.29 3.36
C ASP A 77 10.35 20.32 2.61
N ASP A 78 11.48 20.08 3.29
CA ASP A 78 12.82 19.96 2.70
C ASP A 78 13.58 18.76 3.29
N ILE A 79 13.48 17.62 2.61
CA ILE A 79 14.08 16.36 3.07
C ILE A 79 15.58 16.35 2.74
N ASP A 80 16.44 16.48 3.74
CA ASP A 80 17.90 16.32 3.58
C ASP A 80 18.29 14.82 3.50
N TYR A 81 19.12 14.48 2.50
CA TYR A 81 19.61 13.13 2.24
C TYR A 81 21.07 12.90 2.71
N LYS A 82 21.66 13.80 3.51
CA LYS A 82 23.03 13.66 4.02
C LYS A 82 23.14 12.68 5.20
N ASN A 83 22.18 12.72 6.13
CA ASN A 83 22.19 11.91 7.36
C ASN A 83 21.22 10.73 7.27
N LEU A 84 21.54 9.80 6.36
CA LEU A 84 20.72 8.61 6.15
C LEU A 84 20.99 7.54 7.21
N THR A 85 19.91 6.98 7.75
CA THR A 85 19.96 5.86 8.70
C THR A 85 19.62 4.55 8.02
N ALA A 86 20.42 3.51 8.28
CA ALA A 86 20.19 2.19 7.70
C ALA A 86 19.10 1.40 8.43
N GLY A 87 18.37 0.59 7.67
CA GLY A 87 17.43 -0.41 8.20
C GLY A 87 17.38 -1.64 7.31
N PHE A 88 16.62 -2.64 7.75
CA PHE A 88 16.41 -3.86 6.99
C PHE A 88 14.92 -4.17 6.90
N GLY A 89 14.55 -4.73 5.75
CA GLY A 89 13.21 -5.20 5.48
C GLY A 89 13.21 -6.55 4.76
N ALA A 90 12.05 -7.17 4.69
CA ALA A 90 11.85 -8.38 3.92
C ALA A 90 10.41 -8.50 3.41
N ASP A 91 10.27 -9.24 2.31
CA ASP A 91 8.98 -9.71 1.82
C ASP A 91 9.02 -11.23 1.66
N ILE A 92 7.90 -11.89 1.87
CA ILE A 92 7.72 -13.31 1.61
C ILE A 92 6.41 -13.53 0.88
N GLY A 93 6.41 -14.42 -0.12
CA GLY A 93 5.20 -14.72 -0.87
C GLY A 93 5.19 -16.11 -1.47
N PHE A 94 3.97 -16.61 -1.66
CA PHE A 94 3.68 -17.89 -2.29
C PHE A 94 2.62 -17.68 -3.38
N ALA A 95 2.76 -18.44 -4.47
CA ALA A 95 1.76 -18.48 -5.52
C ALA A 95 1.49 -19.94 -5.90
N TYR A 96 0.25 -20.35 -5.74
CA TYR A 96 -0.27 -21.63 -6.16
C TYR A 96 -1.10 -21.46 -7.43
N GLN A 97 -0.88 -22.34 -8.40
CA GLN A 97 -1.62 -22.39 -9.66
C GLN A 97 -2.11 -23.81 -9.90
N TRP A 98 -3.40 -23.94 -10.18
CA TRP A 98 -4.02 -25.17 -10.62
C TRP A 98 -4.50 -25.01 -12.07
N ASN A 99 -4.12 -25.95 -12.93
CA ASN A 99 -4.45 -25.99 -14.34
C ASN A 99 -5.51 -27.06 -14.63
N GLU A 100 -6.48 -26.70 -15.48
CA GLU A 100 -7.55 -27.63 -15.90
C GLU A 100 -7.00 -28.71 -16.86
N GLN A 101 -5.94 -28.37 -17.60
CA GLN A 101 -5.25 -29.26 -18.53
C GLN A 101 -3.80 -29.46 -18.11
N THR A 102 -3.25 -30.62 -18.45
CA THR A 102 -1.87 -31.01 -18.13
C THR A 102 -0.86 -30.08 -18.84
N GLN A 103 0.19 -29.63 -18.14
CA GLN A 103 1.23 -28.73 -18.66
C GLN A 103 2.01 -29.33 -19.85
N ASN A 104 2.01 -30.66 -20.02
CA ASN A 104 2.71 -31.37 -21.09
C ASN A 104 2.04 -31.26 -22.47
N VAL A 105 0.90 -30.58 -22.60
CA VAL A 105 0.33 -30.24 -23.91
C VAL A 105 1.09 -29.03 -24.47
N VAL A 106 2.31 -29.28 -24.96
CA VAL A 106 3.01 -28.36 -25.85
C VAL A 106 2.24 -28.35 -27.16
N ASN A 107 1.28 -27.44 -27.30
CA ASN A 107 0.75 -27.16 -28.62
C ASN A 107 1.83 -26.34 -29.35
N ASP A 108 2.59 -27.01 -30.23
CA ASP A 108 3.74 -26.50 -31.01
C ASP A 108 3.36 -25.43 -32.06
N SER A 109 2.31 -24.67 -31.76
CA SER A 109 1.90 -23.49 -32.51
C SER A 109 2.05 -22.28 -31.61
N ILE A 110 3.05 -21.46 -31.92
CA ILE A 110 3.50 -20.19 -31.31
C ILE A 110 2.36 -19.14 -31.14
N GLY A 111 1.10 -19.46 -31.45
CA GLY A 111 -0.02 -18.53 -31.53
C GLY A 111 -1.02 -18.53 -30.37
N VAL A 112 -0.92 -19.45 -29.40
CA VAL A 112 -2.00 -19.65 -28.40
C VAL A 112 -1.48 -19.68 -26.96
N ASN A 113 -1.09 -18.52 -26.43
CA ASN A 113 -0.99 -18.32 -24.98
C ASN A 113 -2.40 -18.25 -24.35
N TYR A 114 -3.08 -19.39 -24.24
CA TYR A 114 -4.16 -19.53 -23.26
C TYR A 114 -3.50 -19.77 -21.91
N THR A 115 -3.70 -18.87 -20.96
CA THR A 115 -3.25 -19.10 -19.58
C THR A 115 -4.01 -20.32 -19.04
N ALA A 116 -3.31 -21.43 -18.85
CA ALA A 116 -3.89 -22.77 -18.62
C ALA A 116 -4.59 -22.96 -17.27
N TYR A 117 -4.56 -21.95 -16.39
CA TYR A 117 -5.03 -22.10 -15.03
C TYR A 117 -6.56 -22.05 -14.92
N LYS A 118 -7.09 -22.93 -14.07
CA LYS A 118 -8.44 -22.88 -13.53
C LYS A 118 -8.51 -21.96 -12.32
N LEU A 119 -7.48 -22.02 -11.47
CA LEU A 119 -7.38 -21.27 -10.23
C LEU A 119 -5.94 -20.82 -10.02
N LYS A 120 -5.78 -19.59 -9.54
CA LYS A 120 -4.51 -19.07 -9.05
C LYS A 120 -4.74 -18.41 -7.70
N ILE A 121 -3.92 -18.75 -6.73
CA ILE A 121 -3.92 -18.15 -5.39
C ILE A 121 -2.52 -17.61 -5.14
N GLY A 122 -2.41 -16.34 -4.79
CA GLY A 122 -1.20 -15.69 -4.32
C GLY A 122 -1.42 -15.18 -2.90
N ALA A 123 -0.44 -15.38 -2.03
CA ALA A 123 -0.44 -14.82 -0.68
C ALA A 123 0.96 -14.28 -0.37
N SER A 124 1.06 -13.09 0.21
CA SER A 124 2.34 -12.53 0.63
C SER A 124 2.22 -11.68 1.87
N ILE A 125 3.34 -11.55 2.59
CA ILE A 125 3.53 -10.52 3.60
C ILE A 125 4.66 -9.64 3.09
N THR A 126 4.38 -8.34 2.95
CA THR A 126 5.35 -7.36 2.46
C THR A 126 5.74 -6.39 3.57
N ASP A 127 6.89 -5.77 3.40
CA ASP A 127 7.36 -4.64 4.20
C ASP A 127 7.54 -5.03 5.67
N ILE A 128 8.09 -6.22 5.91
CA ILE A 128 8.47 -6.71 7.23
C ILE A 128 9.79 -6.03 7.61
N GLY A 129 9.77 -5.01 8.46
CA GLY A 129 11.02 -4.34 8.82
C GLY A 129 10.86 -3.05 9.58
N SER A 130 11.98 -2.38 9.80
CA SER A 130 12.04 -1.10 10.48
C SER A 130 13.37 -0.39 10.25
N ILE A 131 13.38 0.93 10.45
CA ILE A 131 14.58 1.77 10.51
C ILE A 131 14.71 2.29 11.95
N ASN A 132 15.91 2.22 12.53
CA ASN A 132 16.16 2.64 13.91
C ASN A 132 17.00 3.93 13.90
N TYR A 133 16.35 5.06 14.16
CA TYR A 133 17.02 6.35 14.29
C TYR A 133 17.47 6.57 15.73
N LYS A 134 18.71 7.02 15.92
CA LYS A 134 19.32 7.17 17.24
C LYS A 134 19.15 8.57 17.83
N GLU A 135 18.94 9.56 16.97
CA GLU A 135 18.94 10.99 17.29
C GLU A 135 17.52 11.57 17.17
N GLY A 136 16.52 10.76 17.50
CA GLY A 136 15.15 11.23 17.52
C GLY A 136 14.83 11.99 18.81
N GLU A 137 13.65 12.56 18.84
CA GLU A 137 13.09 13.22 20.01
C GLU A 137 11.58 13.09 20.00
N ILE A 138 10.99 13.19 21.19
CA ILE A 138 9.55 13.23 21.38
C ILE A 138 9.25 14.42 22.28
N THR A 139 8.37 15.30 21.80
CA THR A 139 7.78 16.40 22.54
C THR A 139 6.39 16.00 23.01
N GLN A 140 6.16 16.07 24.31
CA GLN A 140 4.86 15.80 24.92
C GLN A 140 4.23 17.11 25.37
N TYR A 141 3.08 17.44 24.81
CA TYR A 141 2.26 18.59 25.19
C TYR A 141 1.12 18.17 26.13
N ASP A 142 1.00 18.87 27.24
CA ASP A 142 -0.20 18.87 28.08
C ASP A 142 -1.20 19.89 27.50
N LEU A 143 -2.28 19.39 26.92
CA LEU A 143 -3.29 20.22 26.26
C LEU A 143 -4.36 20.75 27.23
N ASN A 144 -4.19 20.61 28.55
CA ASN A 144 -5.14 21.12 29.54
C ASN A 144 -4.98 22.63 29.73
N ASN A 145 -5.53 23.42 28.81
CA ASN A 145 -5.50 24.87 28.86
C ASN A 145 -6.74 25.50 28.21
N THR A 146 -6.99 26.78 28.49
CA THR A 146 -7.97 27.60 27.79
C THR A 146 -7.24 28.68 27.03
N VAL A 147 -7.43 28.70 25.71
CA VAL A 147 -6.77 29.61 24.78
C VAL A 147 -7.80 30.41 23.98
N ASP A 148 -7.39 31.54 23.41
CA ASP A 148 -8.21 32.26 22.42
C ASP A 148 -8.39 31.35 21.18
N ALA A 149 -9.57 31.30 20.59
CA ALA A 149 -9.82 30.43 19.45
C ALA A 149 -9.13 30.93 18.17
N ASP A 150 -8.81 32.22 18.08
CA ASP A 150 -8.20 32.84 16.90
C ASP A 150 -6.75 32.37 16.67
N ILE A 151 -6.11 31.75 17.67
CA ILE A 151 -4.72 31.27 17.53
C ILE A 151 -4.58 30.14 16.50
N PHE A 152 -5.66 29.42 16.20
CA PHE A 152 -5.64 28.31 15.24
C PHE A 152 -5.86 28.76 13.79
N ASP A 153 -6.08 30.05 13.56
CA ASP A 153 -6.07 30.65 12.22
C ASP A 153 -4.64 30.96 11.73
N GLU A 154 -3.63 30.78 12.59
CA GLU A 154 -2.21 30.90 12.21
C GLU A 154 -1.74 29.72 11.35
N GLU A 155 -0.89 29.98 10.36
CA GLU A 155 -0.41 28.94 9.42
C GLU A 155 0.56 27.94 10.06
N ASP A 156 1.12 28.22 11.24
CA ASP A 156 2.15 27.40 11.89
C ASP A 156 1.63 26.74 13.18
N THR A 157 1.08 25.54 13.01
CA THR A 157 0.52 24.75 14.13
C THR A 157 1.56 24.35 15.17
N GLU A 158 2.84 24.23 14.80
CA GLU A 158 3.90 23.86 15.76
C GLU A 158 4.19 25.04 16.69
N GLN A 159 4.36 26.24 16.13
CA GLN A 159 4.54 27.47 16.90
C GLN A 159 3.35 27.74 17.82
N THR A 160 2.12 27.57 17.33
CA THR A 160 0.90 27.73 18.15
C THR A 160 0.90 26.80 19.37
N LEU A 161 1.38 25.56 19.21
CA LEU A 161 1.48 24.61 20.32
C LEU A 161 2.55 25.01 21.34
N GLU A 162 3.72 25.43 20.87
CA GLU A 162 4.84 25.86 21.74
C GLU A 162 4.49 27.11 22.57
N ASP A 163 3.77 28.07 21.97
CA ASP A 163 3.44 29.33 22.65
C ASP A 163 2.32 29.20 23.68
N ASN A 164 1.43 28.21 23.52
CA ASN A 164 0.18 28.11 24.29
C ASN A 164 0.09 26.89 25.22
N TYR A 165 0.96 25.88 25.02
CA TYR A 165 0.94 24.63 25.78
C TYR A 165 2.31 24.26 26.31
N ASN A 166 2.35 23.68 27.51
CA ASN A 166 3.60 23.24 28.10
C ASN A 166 4.09 21.95 27.42
N GLY A 167 5.15 22.07 26.62
CA GLY A 167 5.82 20.98 25.92
C GLY A 167 7.08 20.51 26.67
N VAL A 168 7.24 19.19 26.82
CA VAL A 168 8.50 18.58 27.31
C VAL A 168 9.12 17.74 26.21
N THR A 169 10.26 18.21 25.69
CA THR A 169 11.06 17.49 24.69
C THR A 169 12.05 16.54 25.35
N THR A 170 12.02 15.28 24.94
CA THR A 170 12.94 14.23 25.41
C THR A 170 13.67 13.59 24.25
N PRO A 171 15.02 13.66 24.21
CA PRO A 171 15.82 12.92 23.23
C PRO A 171 15.61 11.41 23.39
N THR A 172 15.37 10.70 22.29
CA THR A 172 15.11 9.26 22.32
C THR A 172 15.42 8.59 20.98
N SER A 173 15.67 7.28 20.98
CA SER A 173 15.76 6.54 19.73
C SER A 173 14.36 6.29 19.15
N ALA A 174 14.14 6.65 17.89
CA ALA A 174 12.89 6.39 17.18
C ALA A 174 13.02 5.17 16.27
N LYS A 175 12.28 4.11 16.59
CA LYS A 175 12.18 2.91 15.74
C LYS A 175 10.93 3.00 14.87
N ILE A 176 11.11 3.35 13.60
CA ILE A 176 10.02 3.50 12.64
C ILE A 176 9.84 2.18 11.89
N LYS A 177 8.65 1.57 12.02
CA LYS A 177 8.31 0.32 11.35
C LYS A 177 7.81 0.59 9.94
N LEU A 178 8.18 -0.30 9.02
CA LEU A 178 7.60 -0.32 7.69
C LEU A 178 6.10 -0.70 7.75
N PRO A 179 5.29 -0.32 6.73
CA PRO A 179 3.86 -0.59 6.70
C PRO A 179 3.56 -2.06 6.35
N THR A 180 3.93 -2.97 7.25
CA THR A 180 3.82 -4.42 7.02
C THR A 180 2.38 -4.80 6.68
N ALA A 181 2.21 -5.49 5.54
CA ALA A 181 0.89 -5.81 5.00
C ALA A 181 0.81 -7.26 4.53
N PHE A 182 -0.33 -7.90 4.79
CA PHE A 182 -0.72 -9.15 4.18
C PHE A 182 -1.50 -8.89 2.89
N ASN A 183 -1.12 -9.58 1.81
CA ASN A 183 -1.77 -9.48 0.52
C ASN A 183 -2.27 -10.85 0.06
N LEU A 184 -3.50 -10.90 -0.44
CA LEU A 184 -4.15 -12.09 -0.98
C LEU A 184 -4.64 -11.79 -2.40
N LEU A 185 -4.41 -12.72 -3.32
CA LEU A 185 -4.93 -12.68 -4.68
C LEU A 185 -5.50 -14.05 -5.02
N VAL A 186 -6.76 -14.09 -5.44
CA VAL A 186 -7.41 -15.29 -5.95
C VAL A 186 -7.98 -14.95 -7.32
N ASP A 187 -7.63 -15.74 -8.33
CA ASP A 187 -8.12 -15.56 -9.68
C ASP A 187 -8.65 -16.88 -10.22
N TYR A 188 -9.91 -16.88 -10.61
CA TYR A 188 -10.66 -18.08 -10.96
C TYR A 188 -11.25 -17.97 -12.36
N ARG A 189 -10.95 -18.97 -13.19
CA ARG A 189 -11.54 -19.12 -14.53
C ARG A 189 -12.86 -19.86 -14.40
N ILE A 190 -13.96 -19.10 -14.44
CA ILE A 190 -15.31 -19.65 -14.31
C ILE A 190 -15.61 -20.57 -15.50
N LYS A 191 -15.69 -19.98 -16.71
CA LYS A 191 -16.00 -20.71 -17.95
C LYS A 191 -15.49 -19.92 -19.16
N ASN A 192 -14.83 -20.62 -20.08
CA ASN A 192 -14.32 -20.08 -21.35
C ASN A 192 -13.49 -18.80 -21.17
N LYS A 193 -14.10 -17.64 -21.39
CA LYS A 193 -13.50 -16.30 -21.39
C LYS A 193 -13.88 -15.50 -20.14
N LEU A 194 -14.73 -16.06 -19.27
CA LEU A 194 -15.20 -15.41 -18.05
C LEU A 194 -14.31 -15.82 -16.86
N TYR A 195 -13.84 -14.81 -16.15
CA TYR A 195 -13.05 -14.95 -14.93
C TYR A 195 -13.63 -14.04 -13.84
N ALA A 196 -13.31 -14.38 -12.60
CA ALA A 196 -13.49 -13.50 -11.47
C ALA A 196 -12.22 -13.53 -10.63
N SER A 197 -11.79 -12.35 -10.20
CA SER A 197 -10.67 -12.20 -9.29
C SER A 197 -11.12 -11.54 -8.00
N LEU A 198 -10.48 -11.93 -6.91
CA LEU A 198 -10.57 -11.36 -5.58
C LEU A 198 -9.15 -10.97 -5.18
N SER A 199 -8.93 -9.71 -4.80
CA SER A 199 -7.67 -9.25 -4.23
C SER A 199 -7.93 -8.53 -2.93
N GLY A 200 -7.08 -8.75 -1.92
CA GLY A 200 -7.18 -8.08 -0.63
C GLY A 200 -5.81 -7.68 -0.11
N SER A 201 -5.73 -6.52 0.51
CA SER A 201 -4.55 -6.00 1.19
C SER A 201 -4.94 -5.57 2.60
N PHE A 202 -4.24 -6.08 3.60
CA PHE A 202 -4.56 -5.92 5.02
C PHE A 202 -3.32 -5.52 5.81
N SER A 203 -3.38 -4.38 6.49
CA SER A 203 -2.36 -3.92 7.42
C SER A 203 -2.18 -4.94 8.55
N LEU A 204 -0.92 -5.28 8.84
CA LEU A 204 -0.52 -6.04 10.03
C LEU A 204 -0.01 -5.12 11.14
N ILE A 205 -0.06 -3.80 10.93
CA ILE A 205 0.24 -2.79 11.94
C ILE A 205 -1.00 -2.58 12.81
N LYS A 206 -0.82 -2.70 14.12
CA LYS A 206 -1.88 -2.47 15.10
C LYS A 206 -2.27 -1.00 15.10
N ASN A 207 -3.58 -0.73 15.18
CA ASN A 207 -4.10 0.63 15.42
C ASN A 207 -3.43 1.25 16.66
N ASN A 208 -3.23 2.55 16.63
CA ASN A 208 -2.57 3.31 17.70
C ASN A 208 -1.06 3.01 17.86
N THR A 209 -0.40 2.51 16.81
CA THR A 209 1.08 2.46 16.76
C THR A 209 1.60 3.77 16.18
N GLU A 210 2.27 4.58 17.01
CA GLU A 210 2.72 5.94 16.67
C GLU A 210 3.89 5.97 15.70
N THR A 211 4.74 4.94 15.74
CA THR A 211 5.98 4.85 14.95
C THR A 211 5.85 3.89 13.77
N ALA A 212 4.67 3.84 13.15
CA ALA A 212 4.40 2.95 12.05
C ALA A 212 3.32 3.51 11.12
N ASN A 213 3.58 3.43 9.82
CA ASN A 213 2.56 3.63 8.81
C ASN A 213 1.73 2.35 8.62
N SER A 214 0.47 2.51 8.26
CA SER A 214 -0.42 1.39 7.93
C SER A 214 -1.08 1.63 6.59
N ILE A 215 -1.26 0.57 5.81
CA ILE A 215 -2.08 0.62 4.61
C ILE A 215 -3.57 0.72 4.97
N ILE A 216 -4.38 1.24 4.07
CA ILE A 216 -5.84 1.17 4.18
C ILE A 216 -6.29 -0.23 3.74
N ASN A 217 -6.92 -0.98 4.64
CA ASN A 217 -7.39 -2.32 4.29
C ASN A 217 -8.37 -2.23 3.12
N THR A 218 -8.12 -2.99 2.07
CA THR A 218 -8.89 -2.94 0.83
C THR A 218 -9.18 -4.35 0.34
N VAL A 219 -10.41 -4.58 -0.11
CA VAL A 219 -10.81 -5.82 -0.80
C VAL A 219 -11.48 -5.44 -2.11
N THR A 220 -11.07 -6.08 -3.20
CA THR A 220 -11.59 -5.84 -4.55
C THR A 220 -12.01 -7.14 -5.19
N ILE A 221 -13.22 -7.15 -5.77
CA ILE A 221 -13.71 -8.22 -6.62
C ILE A 221 -13.83 -7.68 -8.03
N ALA A 222 -13.25 -8.38 -9.01
CA ALA A 222 -13.29 -7.95 -10.40
C ALA A 222 -13.69 -9.12 -11.32
N PRO A 223 -14.97 -9.24 -11.70
CA PRO A 223 -15.37 -9.99 -12.87
C PRO A 223 -14.70 -9.43 -14.13
N ARG A 224 -14.26 -10.34 -15.00
CA ARG A 224 -13.65 -9.98 -16.29
C ARG A 224 -14.03 -10.97 -17.39
N LEU A 225 -14.27 -10.43 -18.57
CA LEU A 225 -14.38 -11.17 -19.81
C LEU A 225 -13.13 -10.91 -20.63
N GLU A 226 -12.33 -11.94 -20.89
CA GLU A 226 -11.02 -11.82 -21.51
C GLU A 226 -10.89 -12.66 -22.78
N THR A 227 -10.43 -12.03 -23.86
CA THR A 227 -10.07 -12.65 -25.12
C THR A 227 -8.67 -12.22 -25.54
N LYS A 228 -8.16 -12.78 -26.65
CA LYS A 228 -6.87 -12.38 -27.20
C LYS A 228 -6.80 -10.88 -27.50
N TRP A 229 -7.82 -10.34 -28.16
CA TRP A 229 -7.83 -8.96 -28.66
C TRP A 229 -8.53 -7.96 -27.76
N PHE A 230 -9.47 -8.38 -26.91
CA PHE A 230 -10.14 -7.46 -26.01
C PHE A 230 -10.43 -8.07 -24.64
N SER A 231 -10.54 -7.21 -23.62
CA SER A 231 -11.12 -7.59 -22.34
C SER A 231 -11.94 -6.48 -21.74
N ILE A 232 -13.05 -6.83 -21.09
CA ILE A 232 -13.88 -5.92 -20.30
C ILE A 232 -13.86 -6.42 -18.86
N TYR A 233 -13.78 -5.52 -17.90
CA TYR A 233 -13.76 -5.87 -16.49
C TYR A 233 -14.40 -4.78 -15.66
N SER A 234 -14.92 -5.16 -14.49
CA SER A 234 -15.66 -4.26 -13.62
C SER A 234 -15.28 -4.51 -12.17
N PRO A 235 -14.29 -3.77 -11.63
CA PRO A 235 -13.86 -3.93 -10.25
C PRO A 235 -14.85 -3.27 -9.27
N VAL A 236 -15.17 -3.97 -8.18
CA VAL A 236 -15.88 -3.44 -7.01
C VAL A 236 -14.94 -3.52 -5.81
N SER A 237 -14.65 -2.39 -5.18
CA SER A 237 -13.69 -2.29 -4.08
C SER A 237 -14.35 -1.76 -2.80
N PHE A 238 -13.98 -2.37 -1.68
CA PHE A 238 -14.37 -1.98 -0.33
C PHE A 238 -13.11 -1.55 0.42
N ARG A 239 -13.09 -0.33 0.99
CA ARG A 239 -11.94 0.22 1.72
C ARG A 239 -12.35 0.50 3.17
N GLN A 240 -11.45 0.25 4.12
CA GLN A 240 -11.74 0.33 5.55
C GLN A 240 -12.31 1.68 6.04
N TYR A 241 -11.88 2.78 5.41
CA TYR A 241 -12.32 4.14 5.73
C TYR A 241 -12.94 4.85 4.53
N GLY A 242 -13.18 4.12 3.44
CA GLY A 242 -13.71 4.66 2.20
C GLY A 242 -15.00 3.96 1.82
N ASP A 243 -15.79 4.65 1.01
CA ASP A 243 -17.00 4.06 0.46
C ASP A 243 -16.72 2.95 -0.56
N LEU A 244 -17.78 2.20 -0.88
CA LEU A 244 -17.77 1.27 -2.01
C LEU A 244 -17.40 2.04 -3.29
N SER A 245 -16.43 1.52 -4.03
CA SER A 245 -15.98 2.06 -5.32
C SER A 245 -16.25 1.04 -6.41
N TRP A 246 -16.98 1.43 -7.46
CA TRP A 246 -17.33 0.55 -8.58
C TRP A 246 -16.86 1.13 -9.90
N GLY A 247 -16.08 0.33 -10.61
CA GLY A 247 -15.37 0.74 -11.81
C GLY A 247 -15.72 -0.08 -13.04
N ALA A 248 -15.19 0.39 -14.16
CA ALA A 248 -15.22 -0.30 -15.44
C ALA A 248 -13.91 -0.05 -16.19
N GLY A 249 -13.45 -1.07 -16.91
CA GLY A 249 -12.26 -1.00 -17.72
C GLY A 249 -12.36 -1.84 -18.98
N PHE A 250 -11.60 -1.43 -19.98
CA PHE A 250 -11.53 -2.06 -21.27
C PHE A 250 -10.07 -2.16 -21.73
N ARG A 251 -9.73 -3.26 -22.39
CA ARG A 251 -8.46 -3.44 -23.09
C ARG A 251 -8.75 -3.80 -24.54
N PHE A 252 -7.98 -3.22 -25.45
CA PHE A 252 -7.91 -3.60 -26.85
C PHE A 252 -6.45 -3.79 -27.28
N GLY A 253 -6.10 -5.04 -27.59
CA GLY A 253 -4.74 -5.45 -27.92
C GLY A 253 -3.77 -5.09 -26.79
N PRO A 254 -2.76 -4.24 -27.05
CA PRO A 254 -1.79 -3.79 -26.06
C PRO A 254 -2.29 -2.65 -25.16
N LEU A 255 -3.35 -1.94 -25.55
CA LEU A 255 -3.80 -0.74 -24.87
C LEU A 255 -4.95 -1.06 -23.91
N MET A 256 -4.94 -0.48 -22.72
CA MET A 256 -6.03 -0.57 -21.74
C MET A 256 -6.35 0.81 -21.19
N VAL A 257 -7.62 1.02 -20.87
CA VAL A 257 -8.15 2.21 -20.21
C VAL A 257 -9.25 1.80 -19.25
N GLY A 258 -9.39 2.51 -18.15
CA GLY A 258 -10.53 2.35 -17.28
C GLY A 258 -10.47 3.23 -16.06
N SER A 259 -11.37 2.95 -15.12
CA SER A 259 -11.51 3.66 -13.87
C SER A 259 -12.04 2.70 -12.80
N GLY A 260 -11.56 2.86 -11.57
CA GLY A 260 -12.01 2.13 -10.40
C GLY A 260 -13.33 2.63 -9.83
N SER A 261 -13.75 3.86 -10.15
CA SER A 261 -14.92 4.52 -9.55
C SER A 261 -15.97 5.05 -10.54
N VAL A 262 -15.73 4.94 -11.85
CA VAL A 262 -16.60 5.54 -12.88
C VAL A 262 -18.07 5.16 -12.76
N LEU A 263 -18.38 3.90 -12.41
CA LEU A 263 -19.77 3.45 -12.29
C LEU A 263 -20.44 3.98 -11.02
N THR A 264 -19.72 4.02 -9.90
CA THR A 264 -20.21 4.70 -8.68
C THR A 264 -20.49 6.18 -8.92
N ASN A 265 -19.63 6.89 -9.65
CA ASN A 265 -19.84 8.30 -9.95
C ASN A 265 -20.97 8.55 -10.96
N LEU A 266 -21.22 7.61 -11.88
CA LEU A 266 -22.34 7.68 -12.82
C LEU A 266 -23.69 7.44 -12.15
N LEU A 267 -23.73 6.61 -11.10
CA LEU A 267 -24.96 6.17 -10.43
C LEU A 267 -25.27 6.94 -9.14
N SER A 268 -24.33 7.74 -8.64
CA SER A 268 -24.48 8.53 -7.43
C SER A 268 -24.48 10.02 -7.74
N ASP A 269 -25.36 10.77 -7.09
CA ASP A 269 -25.41 12.23 -7.18
C ASP A 269 -24.19 12.91 -6.53
N THR A 270 -23.38 12.17 -5.77
CA THR A 270 -22.14 12.65 -5.15
C THR A 270 -20.95 11.86 -5.68
N SER A 271 -20.04 12.53 -6.39
CA SER A 271 -18.75 11.94 -6.78
C SER A 271 -17.84 11.86 -5.55
N LYS A 272 -17.35 10.66 -5.24
CA LYS A 272 -16.55 10.40 -4.03
C LYS A 272 -15.07 10.14 -4.32
N THR A 273 -14.79 9.53 -5.47
CA THR A 273 -13.42 9.25 -5.94
C THR A 273 -13.42 9.38 -7.45
N THR A 274 -12.47 10.11 -8.04
CA THR A 274 -12.34 10.20 -9.50
C THR A 274 -10.96 9.72 -9.90
N ASP A 275 -10.92 8.63 -10.65
CA ASP A 275 -9.68 8.07 -11.15
C ASP A 275 -9.83 7.62 -12.61
N VAL A 276 -8.73 7.70 -13.35
CA VAL A 276 -8.59 7.15 -14.69
C VAL A 276 -7.20 6.54 -14.78
N TYR A 277 -7.10 5.36 -15.36
CA TYR A 277 -5.82 4.74 -15.69
C TYR A 277 -5.76 4.38 -17.17
N VAL A 278 -4.55 4.44 -17.72
CA VAL A 278 -4.21 4.02 -19.08
C VAL A 278 -2.96 3.14 -18.99
N GLY A 279 -2.93 2.05 -19.75
CA GLY A 279 -1.79 1.14 -19.80
C GLY A 279 -1.45 0.70 -21.21
N LEU A 280 -0.17 0.53 -21.50
CA LEU A 280 0.35 0.02 -22.77
C LEU A 280 1.27 -1.18 -22.52
N LYS A 281 0.91 -2.34 -23.07
CA LYS A 281 1.71 -3.57 -23.02
C LYS A 281 2.45 -3.77 -24.34
N VAL A 282 3.75 -3.51 -24.35
CA VAL A 282 4.61 -3.78 -25.52
C VAL A 282 5.31 -5.13 -25.33
N PRO A 283 4.91 -6.20 -26.05
CA PRO A 283 5.57 -7.49 -25.95
C PRO A 283 6.94 -7.46 -26.65
N ILE A 284 8.00 -7.81 -25.92
CA ILE A 284 9.34 -8.07 -26.51
C ILE A 284 9.42 -9.56 -26.83
N TYR A 285 9.42 -9.90 -28.11
CA TYR A 285 9.49 -11.29 -28.55
C TYR A 285 10.94 -11.79 -28.52
N ARG A 286 11.19 -12.88 -27.79
CA ARG A 286 12.48 -13.58 -27.80
C ARG A 286 12.46 -14.69 -28.85
N LYS A 287 13.46 -14.74 -29.74
CA LYS A 287 13.63 -15.86 -30.67
C LYS A 287 13.98 -17.13 -29.87
N PHE A 288 13.13 -18.14 -29.95
CA PHE A 288 13.38 -19.46 -29.36
C PHE A 288 14.49 -20.15 -30.17
N GLN A 289 15.63 -20.48 -29.55
CA GLN A 289 16.62 -21.37 -30.17
C GLN A 289 16.25 -22.81 -29.83
N LYS A 290 15.90 -23.60 -30.85
CA LYS A 290 15.60 -25.02 -30.73
C LYS A 290 16.89 -25.76 -30.34
N LYS A 291 16.98 -26.25 -29.09
CA LYS A 291 18.05 -27.16 -28.68
C LYS A 291 17.79 -28.49 -29.40
N ILE A 292 18.53 -28.76 -30.48
CA ILE A 292 18.56 -30.08 -31.10
C ILE A 292 19.40 -30.96 -30.17
N SER A 293 18.75 -31.85 -29.42
CA SER A 293 19.44 -32.95 -28.75
C SER A 293 19.96 -33.88 -29.84
N LYS A 294 21.28 -33.92 -30.04
CA LYS A 294 21.91 -35.02 -30.77
C LYS A 294 21.78 -36.27 -29.90
N LEU A 295 21.06 -37.27 -30.42
CA LEU A 295 21.13 -38.66 -29.96
C LEU A 295 22.51 -39.24 -30.33
#